data_AF-A0A852RHW3-F1
#
_entry.id   AF-A0A852RHW3-F1
#
_cell.length_a   1.000
_cell.length_b   1.000
_cell.length_c   1.000
_cell.angle_alpha   90.00
_cell.angle_beta   90.00
_cell.angle_gamma   90.00
#
_symmetry.space_group_name_H-M   'P 1'
#
loop_
_entity.id
_entity.type
_entity.pdbx_description
1 polymer ?
#
loop_
_entity_poly.entity_id
_entity_poly.type
_entity_poly.pdbx_seq_one_letter_code
_entity_poly.pdbx_strand_id
1 'polypeptide(L)'
;MTFTILASDPTRGLLAAATASRSLAVGAGVPALRVGVGAAASQAYTNRSLRGLLLDAVASGASPATAIARIPDWDSGAAWRQAAVVTADGAVSAHTGDACTAWAGSETGEGFVVLGNLLPGRGVLAAMVAAFEGAPDDDGVAGERALAGFSRRVLAALAAGDAAGGDLRGRQSAALLVGVAPTAVDPADVDPLPSDPTTPLGVTAAGDAPLAIDLRADDHARPIDELARLLDLALDERRAAER
;
A
#
# COMPACT_ATOMS: atom_id res chain seq x y z
N MET A 1 -5.76 -5.05 15.32
CA MET A 1 -4.86 -4.10 16.00
C MET A 1 -3.65 -3.98 15.13
N THR A 2 -3.53 -2.85 14.47
CA THR A 2 -2.70 -2.72 13.29
C THR A 2 -2.73 -1.25 12.92
N PHE A 3 -1.66 -0.75 12.33
CA PHE A 3 -1.69 0.47 11.54
C PHE A 3 -1.02 0.21 10.20
N THR A 4 -1.58 0.80 9.16
CA THR A 4 -1.23 0.54 7.76
C THR A 4 -1.30 1.83 6.97
N ILE A 5 -0.41 1.98 6.00
CA ILE A 5 -0.47 2.99 4.94
C ILE A 5 -0.58 2.29 3.59
N LEU A 6 -1.46 2.78 2.73
CA LEU A 6 -1.51 2.47 1.31
C LEU A 6 -1.24 3.78 0.56
N ALA A 7 -0.41 3.74 -0.47
CA ALA A 7 -0.04 4.93 -1.23
C ALA A 7 0.13 4.61 -2.72
N SER A 8 -0.14 5.62 -3.54
CA SER A 8 0.05 5.63 -4.98
C SER A 8 0.72 6.93 -5.36
N ASP A 9 1.68 6.82 -6.27
CA ASP A 9 2.21 7.94 -7.04
C ASP A 9 1.97 7.62 -8.53
N PRO A 10 0.85 8.10 -9.08
CA PRO A 10 0.45 7.80 -10.46
C PRO A 10 1.45 8.33 -11.48
N THR A 11 2.12 9.45 -11.18
CA THR A 11 3.05 10.11 -12.11
C THR A 11 4.30 9.28 -12.37
N ARG A 12 4.71 8.49 -11.38
CA ARG A 12 5.88 7.60 -11.44
C ARG A 12 5.50 6.11 -11.52
N GLY A 13 4.20 5.81 -11.60
CA GLY A 13 3.66 4.45 -11.67
C GLY A 13 3.90 3.63 -10.39
N LEU A 14 4.06 4.28 -9.24
CA LEU A 14 4.41 3.60 -7.98
C LEU A 14 3.17 3.30 -7.15
N LEU A 15 3.17 2.13 -6.53
CA LEU A 15 2.17 1.71 -5.56
C LEU A 15 2.90 1.14 -4.34
N ALA A 16 2.38 1.38 -3.15
CA ALA A 16 2.93 0.82 -1.93
C ALA A 16 1.87 0.46 -0.89
N ALA A 17 2.22 -0.51 -0.06
CA ALA A 17 1.52 -0.84 1.16
C ALA A 17 2.54 -1.13 2.27
N ALA A 18 2.37 -0.54 3.44
CA ALA A 18 3.18 -0.87 4.61
C ALA A 18 2.31 -1.02 5.85
N THR A 19 2.60 -2.02 6.68
CA THR A 19 1.78 -2.36 7.85
C THR A 19 2.64 -2.80 9.03
N ALA A 20 2.15 -2.60 10.24
CA ALA A 20 2.77 -3.10 11.47
C ALA A 20 1.74 -3.52 12.51
N SER A 21 2.09 -4.51 13.34
CA SER A 21 1.22 -5.06 14.38
C SER A 21 2.00 -5.84 15.45
N ARG A 22 1.43 -6.00 16.65
CA ARG A 22 1.79 -7.02 17.66
C ARG A 22 1.36 -8.45 17.30
N SER A 23 0.81 -8.71 16.10
CA SER A 23 0.62 -10.06 15.54
C SER A 23 1.90 -10.60 14.92
N LEU A 24 2.03 -11.92 14.79
CA LEU A 24 3.03 -12.54 13.91
C LEU A 24 2.65 -12.34 12.45
N ALA A 25 3.65 -12.20 11.58
CA ALA A 25 3.55 -12.22 10.13
C ALA A 25 2.42 -11.35 9.54
N VAL A 26 2.28 -10.12 10.02
CA VAL A 26 1.19 -9.21 9.60
C VAL A 26 1.16 -8.97 8.09
N GLY A 27 2.33 -8.98 7.43
CA GLY A 27 2.46 -8.80 5.98
C GLY A 27 1.74 -9.86 5.15
N ALA A 28 1.64 -11.10 5.64
CA ALA A 28 0.93 -12.17 4.95
C ALA A 28 -0.61 -12.00 5.01
N GLY A 29 -1.11 -11.25 5.99
CA GLY A 29 -2.54 -11.13 6.29
C GLY A 29 -3.18 -9.82 5.87
N VAL A 30 -2.48 -8.70 6.03
CA VAL A 30 -3.10 -7.36 6.00
C VAL A 30 -3.00 -6.66 4.65
N PRO A 31 -1.82 -6.44 4.04
CA PRO A 31 -1.71 -5.73 2.77
C PRO A 31 -1.77 -6.69 1.58
N ALA A 32 -2.27 -6.22 0.44
CA ALA A 32 -2.04 -6.83 -0.87
C ALA A 32 -1.85 -5.71 -1.88
N LEU A 33 -1.07 -5.99 -2.93
CA LEU A 33 -0.75 -5.03 -3.98
C LEU A 33 -0.82 -5.75 -5.31
N ARG A 34 -1.52 -5.16 -6.29
CA ARG A 34 -1.55 -5.61 -7.68
C ARG A 34 -1.07 -4.46 -8.56
N VAL A 35 0.11 -4.61 -9.14
CA VAL A 35 0.77 -3.59 -9.95
C VAL A 35 -0.16 -3.14 -11.09
N GLY A 36 -0.24 -1.83 -11.32
CA GLY A 36 -1.13 -1.23 -12.32
C GLY A 36 -2.62 -1.21 -11.96
N VAL A 37 -3.02 -1.84 -10.85
CA VAL A 37 -4.41 -1.82 -10.35
C VAL A 37 -4.53 -1.02 -9.07
N GLY A 38 -3.77 -1.38 -8.03
CA GLY A 38 -3.86 -0.72 -6.73
C GLY A 38 -3.27 -1.51 -5.58
N ALA A 39 -3.43 -0.96 -4.38
CA ALA A 39 -3.09 -1.58 -3.11
C ALA A 39 -4.33 -1.65 -2.21
N ALA A 40 -4.48 -2.73 -1.45
CA ALA A 40 -5.60 -2.93 -0.54
C ALA A 40 -5.13 -3.45 0.82
N ALA A 41 -5.87 -3.12 1.87
CA ALA A 41 -5.66 -3.60 3.22
C ALA A 41 -6.94 -4.20 3.81
N SER A 42 -6.80 -5.27 4.60
CA SER A 42 -7.86 -5.81 5.46
C SER A 42 -7.28 -6.16 6.83
N GLN A 43 -7.77 -5.49 7.87
CA GLN A 43 -7.26 -5.56 9.23
C GLN A 43 -8.39 -5.57 10.28
N ALA A 44 -8.02 -5.40 11.56
CA ALA A 44 -8.87 -5.65 12.73
C ALA A 44 -9.17 -7.15 12.89
N TYR A 45 -10.42 -7.59 12.80
CA TYR A 45 -10.71 -9.01 12.64
C TYR A 45 -10.51 -9.39 11.17
N THR A 46 -9.24 -9.53 10.77
CA THR A 46 -8.82 -9.67 9.37
C THR A 46 -9.58 -10.76 8.62
N ASN A 47 -10.23 -10.38 7.52
CA ASN A 47 -10.64 -11.29 6.45
C ASN A 47 -9.71 -11.07 5.25
N ARG A 48 -8.78 -12.01 5.03
CA ARG A 48 -7.73 -11.88 3.99
C ARG A 48 -8.29 -11.79 2.58
N SER A 49 -9.47 -12.37 2.33
CA SER A 49 -10.12 -12.41 1.01
C SER A 49 -10.59 -11.02 0.56
N LEU A 50 -10.92 -10.11 1.50
CA LEU A 50 -11.35 -8.75 1.16
C LEU A 50 -10.31 -7.97 0.36
N ARG A 51 -9.01 -8.26 0.55
CA ARG A 51 -7.93 -7.60 -0.22
C ARG A 51 -8.06 -7.90 -1.71
N GLY A 52 -8.23 -9.19 -2.05
CA GLY A 52 -8.44 -9.63 -3.43
C GLY A 52 -9.75 -9.10 -4.01
N LEU A 53 -10.85 -9.21 -3.26
CA LEU A 53 -12.16 -8.72 -3.70
C LEU A 53 -12.18 -7.22 -3.99
N LEU A 54 -11.52 -6.40 -3.17
CA LEU A 54 -11.37 -4.97 -3.40
C LEU A 54 -10.55 -4.69 -4.67
N LEU A 55 -9.42 -5.37 -4.84
CA LEU A 55 -8.56 -5.23 -6.03
C LEU A 55 -9.26 -5.73 -7.30
N ASP A 56 -10.07 -6.78 -7.22
CA ASP A 56 -10.85 -7.32 -8.35
C ASP A 56 -11.98 -6.38 -8.75
N ALA A 57 -12.65 -5.76 -7.77
CA ALA A 57 -13.68 -4.77 -8.02
C ALA A 57 -13.10 -3.53 -8.73
N VAL A 58 -11.97 -3.01 -8.24
CA VAL A 58 -11.25 -1.90 -8.87
C VAL A 58 -10.74 -2.28 -10.26
N ALA A 59 -10.13 -3.46 -10.42
CA ALA A 59 -9.69 -3.97 -11.73
C ALA A 59 -10.84 -4.03 -12.75
N SER A 60 -12.07 -4.26 -12.26
CA SER A 60 -13.29 -4.31 -13.07
C SER A 60 -13.92 -2.93 -13.31
N GLY A 61 -13.23 -1.84 -12.94
CA GLY A 61 -13.67 -0.46 -13.17
C GLY A 61 -14.55 0.12 -12.06
N ALA A 62 -14.71 -0.53 -10.91
CA ALA A 62 -15.39 0.08 -9.77
C ALA A 62 -14.51 1.17 -9.14
N SER A 63 -15.11 2.29 -8.75
CA SER A 63 -14.42 3.27 -7.91
C SER A 63 -14.11 2.66 -6.52
N PRO A 64 -13.08 3.15 -5.80
CA PRO A 64 -12.81 2.77 -4.42
C PRO A 64 -14.01 2.83 -3.50
N ALA A 65 -14.80 3.90 -3.60
CA ALA A 65 -16.01 4.07 -2.80
C ALA A 65 -17.04 2.96 -3.09
N THR A 66 -17.27 2.64 -4.36
CA THR A 66 -18.16 1.54 -4.76
C THR A 66 -17.63 0.19 -4.31
N ALA A 67 -16.33 -0.07 -4.44
CA ALA A 67 -15.72 -1.32 -3.99
C ALA A 67 -15.85 -1.51 -2.47
N ILE A 68 -15.58 -0.45 -1.68
CA ILE A 68 -15.74 -0.45 -0.23
C ILE A 68 -17.20 -0.66 0.19
N ALA A 69 -18.16 -0.01 -0.48
CA ALA A 69 -19.58 -0.13 -0.17
C ALA A 69 -20.13 -1.57 -0.35
N ARG A 70 -19.43 -2.42 -1.12
CA ARG A 70 -19.79 -3.84 -1.34
C ARG A 70 -19.30 -4.78 -0.25
N ILE A 71 -18.47 -4.33 0.70
CA ILE A 71 -17.95 -5.20 1.77
C ILE A 71 -19.05 -5.97 2.52
N PRO A 72 -20.21 -5.36 2.89
CA PRO A 72 -21.29 -6.08 3.56
C PRO A 72 -21.89 -7.23 2.71
N ASP A 73 -21.80 -7.16 1.39
CA ASP A 73 -22.27 -8.23 0.49
C ASP A 73 -21.29 -9.42 0.46
N TRP A 74 -20.00 -9.16 0.73
CA TRP A 74 -18.94 -10.17 0.72
C TRP A 74 -18.63 -10.75 2.10
N ASP A 75 -18.91 -10.00 3.16
CA ASP A 75 -18.55 -10.35 4.53
C ASP A 75 -19.60 -9.86 5.52
N SER A 76 -20.40 -10.80 6.05
CA SER A 76 -21.39 -10.51 7.09
C SER A 76 -20.77 -9.98 8.39
N GLY A 77 -19.45 -10.11 8.57
CA GLY A 77 -18.69 -9.53 9.65
C GLY A 77 -18.14 -8.12 9.39
N ALA A 78 -18.63 -7.39 8.37
CA ALA A 78 -18.16 -6.05 7.98
C ALA A 78 -17.97 -5.06 9.14
N ALA A 79 -18.84 -5.11 10.17
CA ALA A 79 -18.72 -4.26 11.36
C ALA A 79 -17.42 -4.49 12.17
N TRP A 80 -16.81 -5.67 12.06
CA TRP A 80 -15.55 -6.04 12.72
C TRP A 80 -14.32 -5.85 11.84
N ARG A 81 -14.52 -5.43 10.58
CA ARG A 81 -13.46 -5.26 9.60
C ARG A 81 -13.03 -3.81 9.54
N GLN A 82 -11.75 -3.62 9.29
CA GLN A 82 -11.24 -2.37 8.77
C GLN A 82 -10.55 -2.67 7.45
N ALA A 83 -10.90 -1.96 6.40
CA ALA A 83 -10.37 -2.20 5.06
C ALA A 83 -10.16 -0.90 4.30
N ALA A 84 -9.23 -0.89 3.36
CA ALA A 84 -8.98 0.26 2.51
C ALA A 84 -8.47 -0.18 1.14
N VAL A 85 -8.62 0.69 0.15
CA VAL A 85 -8.06 0.51 -1.20
C VAL A 85 -7.59 1.85 -1.75
N VAL A 86 -6.43 1.83 -2.39
CA VAL A 86 -5.86 2.90 -3.21
C VAL A 86 -5.65 2.34 -4.60
N THR A 87 -6.13 3.03 -5.62
CA THR A 87 -5.98 2.63 -7.03
C THR A 87 -4.68 3.17 -7.61
N ALA A 88 -4.24 2.61 -8.74
CA ALA A 88 -3.02 3.05 -9.44
C ALA A 88 -3.07 4.51 -9.93
N ASP A 89 -4.27 5.07 -10.14
CA ASP A 89 -4.50 6.48 -10.48
C ASP A 89 -4.70 7.37 -9.23
N GLY A 90 -4.52 6.83 -8.03
CA GLY A 90 -4.50 7.59 -6.77
C GLY A 90 -5.86 7.81 -6.11
N ALA A 91 -6.96 7.23 -6.62
CA ALA A 91 -8.25 7.28 -5.94
C ALA A 91 -8.23 6.38 -4.68
N VAL A 92 -8.86 6.86 -3.60
CA VAL A 92 -8.78 6.20 -2.28
C VAL A 92 -10.16 6.03 -1.64
N SER A 93 -10.33 4.95 -0.87
CA SER A 93 -11.47 4.80 0.03
C SER A 93 -11.14 3.82 1.16
N ALA A 94 -11.80 3.99 2.30
CA ALA A 94 -11.64 3.14 3.47
C ALA A 94 -12.96 2.88 4.20
N HIS A 95 -13.01 1.77 4.92
CA HIS A 95 -14.07 1.33 5.80
C HIS A 95 -13.50 1.03 7.18
N THR A 96 -14.10 1.59 8.22
CA THR A 96 -13.86 1.19 9.61
C THR A 96 -15.19 0.78 10.20
N GLY A 97 -15.38 -0.51 10.44
CA GLY A 97 -16.62 -0.99 11.04
C GLY A 97 -16.75 -0.58 12.51
N ASP A 98 -17.99 -0.35 12.95
CA ASP A 98 -18.30 0.19 14.29
C ASP A 98 -17.93 -0.74 15.46
N ALA A 99 -17.68 -2.03 15.18
CA ALA A 99 -17.22 -3.00 16.17
C ALA A 99 -15.69 -3.16 16.20
N CYS A 100 -14.94 -2.38 15.40
CA CYS A 100 -13.49 -2.32 15.51
C CYS A 100 -13.07 -1.77 16.88
N THR A 101 -12.10 -2.42 17.52
CA THR A 101 -11.67 -2.01 18.86
C THR A 101 -11.04 -0.62 18.84
N ALA A 102 -11.59 0.28 19.64
CA ALA A 102 -11.13 1.66 19.74
C ALA A 102 -9.72 1.77 20.36
N TRP A 103 -8.93 2.81 20.02
CA TRP A 103 -9.24 3.78 18.98
C TRP A 103 -9.06 3.16 17.58
N ALA A 104 -10.00 3.43 16.68
CA ALA A 104 -9.97 2.95 15.30
C ALA A 104 -10.46 4.05 14.34
N GLY A 105 -9.81 4.17 13.19
CA GLY A 105 -10.17 5.14 12.16
C GLY A 105 -9.22 5.09 10.97
N SER A 106 -9.43 6.02 10.04
CA SER A 106 -8.60 6.23 8.86
C SER A 106 -8.51 7.70 8.49
N GLU A 107 -7.41 8.10 7.86
CA GLU A 107 -7.21 9.43 7.29
C GLU A 107 -6.75 9.27 5.83
N THR A 108 -7.37 10.03 4.92
CA THR A 108 -7.11 9.98 3.48
C THR A 108 -6.50 11.30 3.02
N GLY A 109 -5.54 11.23 2.12
CA GLY A 109 -5.01 12.39 1.39
C GLY A 109 -4.89 12.09 -0.10
N GLU A 110 -4.16 12.93 -0.83
CA GLU A 110 -3.95 12.74 -2.26
C GLU A 110 -3.11 11.50 -2.52
N GLY A 111 -3.71 10.47 -3.15
CA GLY A 111 -3.00 9.24 -3.49
C GLY A 111 -2.70 8.31 -2.30
N PHE A 112 -3.16 8.58 -1.08
CA PHE A 112 -2.88 7.70 0.05
C PHE A 112 -4.01 7.61 1.08
N VAL A 113 -3.94 6.55 1.89
CA VAL A 113 -4.76 6.37 3.08
C VAL A 113 -3.96 5.70 4.19
N VAL A 114 -4.09 6.23 5.40
CA VAL A 114 -3.61 5.59 6.63
C VAL A 114 -4.81 5.09 7.42
N LEU A 115 -4.70 3.91 8.02
CA LEU A 115 -5.77 3.29 8.79
C LEU A 115 -5.20 2.53 9.97
N GLY A 116 -5.91 2.55 11.09
CA GLY A 116 -5.51 1.80 12.26
C GLY A 116 -6.65 1.49 13.22
N ASN A 117 -6.44 0.47 14.05
CA ASN A 117 -7.36 0.03 15.08
C ASN A 117 -6.60 -0.52 16.29
N LEU A 118 -7.23 -0.46 17.48
CA LEU A 118 -6.59 -0.66 18.78
C LEU A 118 -5.34 0.23 18.95
N LEU A 119 -5.47 1.50 18.58
CA LEU A 119 -4.45 2.52 18.74
C LEU A 119 -4.68 3.32 20.04
N PRO A 120 -3.66 3.99 20.60
CA PRO A 120 -3.82 4.89 21.74
C PRO A 120 -4.69 6.12 21.41
N GLY A 121 -4.80 6.49 20.14
CA GLY A 121 -5.67 7.58 19.68
C GLY A 121 -5.34 8.02 18.26
N ARG A 122 -6.07 9.04 17.79
CA ARG A 122 -5.90 9.61 16.43
C ARG A 122 -4.49 10.14 16.13
N GLY A 123 -3.72 10.48 17.17
CA GLY A 123 -2.37 11.04 17.03
C GLY A 123 -1.40 10.11 16.29
N VAL A 124 -1.66 8.80 16.30
CA VAL A 124 -0.89 7.83 15.49
C VAL A 124 -1.07 8.09 14.00
N LEU A 125 -2.32 8.19 13.53
CA LEU A 125 -2.58 8.43 12.11
C LEU A 125 -2.10 9.83 11.69
N ALA A 126 -2.36 10.85 12.50
CA ALA A 126 -1.86 12.21 12.25
C ALA A 126 -0.32 12.25 12.09
N ALA A 127 0.42 11.47 12.89
CA ALA A 127 1.88 11.37 12.76
C ALA A 127 2.29 10.68 11.46
N MET A 128 1.57 9.61 11.05
CA MET A 128 1.81 8.93 9.77
C MET A 128 1.55 9.86 8.59
N VAL A 129 0.44 10.62 8.61
CA VAL A 129 0.09 11.61 7.58
C VAL A 129 1.18 12.67 7.48
N ALA A 130 1.53 13.31 8.61
CA ALA A 130 2.53 14.38 8.63
C ALA A 130 3.91 13.91 8.14
N ALA A 131 4.31 12.68 8.46
CA ALA A 131 5.56 12.11 7.97
C ALA A 131 5.51 11.76 6.48
N PHE A 132 4.38 11.26 5.97
CA PHE A 132 4.21 11.00 4.55
C PHE A 132 4.20 12.29 3.74
N GLU A 133 3.45 13.31 4.15
CA GLU A 133 3.33 14.58 3.44
C GLU A 133 4.56 15.48 3.59
N GLY A 134 5.25 15.41 4.74
CA GLY A 134 6.43 16.22 5.03
C GLY A 134 7.74 15.67 4.46
N ALA A 135 7.76 14.45 3.93
CA ALA A 135 8.93 13.91 3.25
C ALA A 135 9.20 14.71 1.96
N PRO A 136 10.46 15.04 1.64
CA PRO A 136 10.80 15.70 0.39
C PRO A 136 10.22 14.93 -0.79
N ASP A 137 9.48 15.62 -1.66
CA ASP A 137 9.12 15.07 -2.96
C ASP A 137 10.29 15.28 -3.92
N ASP A 138 10.79 14.18 -4.46
CA ASP A 138 11.86 14.18 -5.46
C ASP A 138 11.22 14.37 -6.86
N ASP A 139 10.57 15.52 -7.06
CA ASP A 139 9.90 15.87 -8.31
C ASP A 139 10.82 15.76 -9.53
N GLY A 140 10.34 15.06 -10.57
CA GLY A 140 11.09 14.78 -11.78
C GLY A 140 12.14 13.67 -11.65
N VAL A 141 12.30 13.05 -10.49
CA VAL A 141 13.12 11.84 -10.33
C VAL A 141 12.33 10.62 -10.81
N ALA A 142 12.98 9.75 -11.59
CA ALA A 142 12.40 8.54 -12.17
C ALA A 142 13.25 7.29 -11.85
N GLY A 143 12.74 6.12 -12.22
CA GLY A 143 13.44 4.84 -12.10
C GLY A 143 13.76 4.43 -10.66
N GLU A 144 14.92 3.80 -10.44
CA GLU A 144 15.34 3.29 -9.12
C GLU A 144 15.40 4.37 -8.04
N ARG A 145 15.73 5.61 -8.39
CA ARG A 145 15.75 6.71 -7.42
C ARG A 145 14.35 7.06 -6.93
N ALA A 146 13.36 7.08 -7.83
CA ALA A 146 11.96 7.30 -7.45
C ALA A 146 11.44 6.17 -6.57
N LEU A 147 11.72 4.91 -6.96
CA LEU A 147 11.40 3.73 -6.16
C LEU A 147 12.00 3.83 -4.75
N ALA A 148 13.28 4.19 -4.64
CA ALA A 148 13.98 4.33 -3.37
C ALA A 148 13.39 5.45 -2.50
N GLY A 149 13.12 6.62 -3.07
CA GLY A 149 12.52 7.76 -2.37
C GLY A 149 11.13 7.43 -1.84
N PHE A 150 10.27 6.89 -2.71
CA PHE A 150 8.91 6.50 -2.35
C PHE A 150 8.87 5.39 -1.28
N SER A 151 9.72 4.37 -1.41
CA SER A 151 9.84 3.29 -0.41
C SER A 151 10.22 3.85 0.98
N ARG A 152 11.18 4.78 1.03
CA ARG A 152 11.59 5.43 2.29
C ARG A 152 10.49 6.32 2.86
N ARG A 153 9.78 7.07 2.01
CA ARG A 153 8.65 7.92 2.40
C ARG A 153 7.53 7.12 3.06
N VAL A 154 7.14 6.01 2.45
CA VAL A 154 6.12 5.09 3.00
C VAL A 154 6.59 4.47 4.32
N LEU A 155 7.85 4.04 4.41
CA LEU A 155 8.42 3.49 5.63
C LEU A 155 8.52 4.54 6.76
N ALA A 156 8.85 5.79 6.42
CA ALA A 156 8.90 6.89 7.37
C ALA A 156 7.52 7.18 7.99
N ALA A 157 6.45 7.11 7.19
CA ALA A 157 5.08 7.16 7.68
C ALA A 157 4.81 6.05 8.71
N LEU A 158 5.15 4.80 8.39
CA LEU A 158 4.97 3.67 9.31
C LEU A 158 5.77 3.87 10.61
N ALA A 159 7.03 4.33 10.51
CA ALA A 159 7.87 4.62 11.66
C ALA A 159 7.31 5.74 12.56
N ALA A 160 6.75 6.80 11.96
CA ALA A 160 6.12 7.88 12.71
C ALA A 160 4.86 7.40 13.47
N GLY A 161 4.07 6.51 12.88
CA GLY A 161 2.94 5.87 13.55
C GLY A 161 3.37 5.05 14.78
N ASP A 162 4.44 4.26 14.65
CA ASP A 162 5.02 3.50 15.77
C ASP A 162 5.56 4.40 16.88
N ALA A 163 6.27 5.48 16.51
CA ALA A 163 6.79 6.46 17.47
C ALA A 163 5.68 7.21 18.22
N ALA A 164 4.53 7.43 17.58
CA ALA A 164 3.34 8.01 18.20
C ALA A 164 2.55 7.03 19.09
N GLY A 165 3.09 5.81 19.29
CA GLY A 165 2.55 4.78 20.19
C GLY A 165 1.99 3.57 19.45
N GLY A 166 1.74 3.70 18.15
CA GLY A 166 1.34 2.62 17.25
C GLY A 166 0.29 1.68 17.84
N ASP A 167 0.63 0.41 17.82
CA ASP A 167 -0.17 -0.67 18.32
C ASP A 167 -0.10 -0.76 19.87
N LEU A 168 -1.25 -0.67 20.57
CA LEU A 168 -1.31 -0.67 22.04
C LEU A 168 -0.75 -1.94 22.71
N ARG A 169 -0.70 -3.08 22.00
CA ARG A 169 -0.15 -4.32 22.56
C ARG A 169 1.37 -4.39 22.35
N GLY A 170 1.95 -3.50 21.55
CA GLY A 170 3.39 -3.38 21.29
C GLY A 170 3.80 -3.79 19.87
N ARG A 171 5.03 -4.28 19.72
CA ARG A 171 5.65 -4.58 18.42
C ARG A 171 5.86 -6.07 18.23
N GLN A 172 5.65 -6.57 17.01
CA GLN A 172 5.92 -7.99 16.69
C GLN A 172 6.28 -8.21 15.24
N SER A 173 5.55 -7.61 14.29
CA SER A 173 5.84 -7.77 12.87
C SER A 173 5.49 -6.54 12.05
N ALA A 174 6.11 -6.43 10.87
CA ALA A 174 5.86 -5.39 9.89
C ALA A 174 6.16 -5.87 8.46
N ALA A 175 5.57 -5.22 7.47
CA ALA A 175 5.90 -5.44 6.06
C ALA A 175 5.87 -4.15 5.25
N LEU A 176 6.64 -4.12 4.17
CA LEU A 176 6.66 -3.08 3.14
C LEU A 176 6.60 -3.76 1.76
N LEU A 177 5.58 -3.43 0.98
CA LEU A 177 5.37 -3.87 -0.39
C LEU A 177 5.41 -2.65 -1.30
N VAL A 178 6.18 -2.70 -2.39
CA VAL A 178 6.22 -1.64 -3.40
C VAL A 178 6.20 -2.25 -4.80
N GLY A 179 5.30 -1.76 -5.64
CA GLY A 179 5.15 -2.13 -7.04
C GLY A 179 5.47 -0.96 -7.95
N VAL A 180 6.00 -1.25 -9.14
CA VAL A 180 6.27 -0.28 -10.19
C VAL A 180 5.51 -0.72 -11.43
N ALA A 181 4.48 0.03 -11.81
CA ALA A 181 3.83 -0.13 -13.10
C ALA A 181 4.66 0.61 -14.16
N PRO A 182 4.70 0.12 -15.42
CA PRO A 182 5.12 0.95 -16.53
C PRO A 182 4.26 2.22 -16.52
N THR A 183 4.88 3.38 -16.35
CA THR A 183 4.18 4.66 -16.57
C THR A 183 3.63 4.64 -18.00
N ALA A 184 2.39 5.06 -18.21
CA ALA A 184 1.87 5.22 -19.55
C ALA A 184 2.86 6.09 -20.34
N VAL A 185 3.45 5.50 -21.38
CA VAL A 185 4.30 6.22 -22.33
C VAL A 185 3.45 7.35 -22.91
N ASP A 186 4.01 8.56 -23.06
CA ASP A 186 3.32 9.64 -23.76
C ASP A 186 2.81 9.10 -25.10
N PRO A 187 1.53 9.24 -25.48
CA PRO A 187 1.07 8.83 -26.80
C PRO A 187 1.88 9.43 -27.95
N ALA A 188 2.65 10.50 -27.73
CA ALA A 188 3.62 11.05 -28.68
C ALA A 188 4.92 10.23 -28.82
N ASP A 189 5.29 9.45 -27.80
CA ASP A 189 6.46 8.55 -27.78
C ASP A 189 6.11 7.11 -28.18
N VAL A 190 4.84 6.85 -28.50
CA VAL A 190 4.38 5.59 -29.10
C VAL A 190 4.59 5.69 -30.62
N ASP A 191 5.58 4.94 -31.11
CA ASP A 191 5.79 4.74 -32.56
C ASP A 191 4.44 4.32 -33.18
N PRO A 192 3.94 5.00 -34.23
CA PRO A 192 2.61 4.73 -34.76
C PRO A 192 2.50 3.24 -35.12
N LEU A 193 1.49 2.58 -34.52
CA LEU A 193 1.23 1.15 -34.68
C LEU A 193 1.35 0.73 -36.15
N PRO A 194 2.02 -0.40 -36.46
CA PRO A 194 1.97 -0.95 -37.80
C PRO A 194 0.50 -1.24 -38.14
N SER A 195 0.09 -0.83 -39.34
CA SER A 195 -1.28 -0.89 -39.87
C SER A 195 -1.79 -2.33 -40.15
N ASP A 196 -1.24 -3.34 -39.48
CA ASP A 196 -1.60 -4.74 -39.67
C ASP A 196 -2.71 -5.15 -38.69
N PRO A 197 -3.94 -5.43 -39.17
CA PRO A 197 -5.09 -5.80 -38.35
C PRO A 197 -4.96 -7.18 -37.68
N THR A 198 -3.85 -7.90 -37.88
CA THR A 198 -3.58 -9.20 -37.26
C THR A 198 -2.67 -9.12 -36.03
N THR A 199 -2.13 -7.94 -35.70
CA THR A 199 -1.34 -7.76 -34.47
C THR A 199 -2.31 -7.74 -33.28
N PRO A 200 -2.21 -8.67 -32.31
CA PRO A 200 -3.05 -8.60 -31.13
C PRO A 200 -2.75 -7.28 -30.40
N LEU A 201 -3.78 -6.47 -30.16
CA LEU A 201 -3.70 -5.28 -29.30
C LEU A 201 -3.10 -5.73 -27.97
N GLY A 202 -1.83 -5.38 -27.75
CA GLY A 202 -1.11 -5.67 -26.52
C GLY A 202 -1.65 -4.84 -25.37
N VAL A 203 -2.86 -5.15 -24.89
CA VAL A 203 -3.18 -4.93 -23.49
C VAL A 203 -2.34 -5.95 -22.75
N THR A 204 -1.18 -5.54 -22.22
CA THR A 204 -0.50 -6.32 -21.21
C THR A 204 -1.53 -6.54 -20.11
N ALA A 205 -2.04 -7.78 -20.01
CA ALA A 205 -2.90 -8.14 -18.91
C ALA A 205 -2.19 -7.70 -17.63
N ALA A 206 -2.84 -6.88 -16.81
CA ALA A 206 -2.42 -6.56 -15.45
C ALA A 206 -2.53 -7.84 -14.59
N GLY A 207 -1.81 -8.89 -14.98
CA GLY A 207 -1.57 -10.10 -14.22
C GLY A 207 -0.31 -9.92 -13.39
N ASP A 208 -0.28 -10.57 -12.22
CA ASP A 208 0.74 -10.65 -11.16
C ASP A 208 2.19 -10.24 -11.50
N ALA A 209 2.40 -8.98 -11.92
CA ALA A 209 3.75 -8.45 -12.07
C ALA A 209 4.42 -8.47 -10.69
N PRO A 210 5.67 -8.94 -10.61
CA PRO A 210 6.35 -9.08 -9.34
C PRO A 210 6.50 -7.71 -8.67
N LEU A 211 6.43 -7.72 -7.34
CA LEU A 211 6.73 -6.53 -6.56
C LEU A 211 8.21 -6.16 -6.73
N ALA A 212 8.49 -4.85 -6.83
CA ALA A 212 9.86 -4.35 -6.84
C ALA A 212 10.52 -4.47 -5.46
N ILE A 213 9.72 -4.34 -4.40
CA ILE A 213 10.09 -4.53 -3.00
C ILE A 213 9.01 -5.38 -2.31
N ASP A 214 9.39 -6.50 -1.69
CA ASP A 214 8.57 -7.27 -0.74
C ASP A 214 9.45 -7.61 0.47
N LEU A 215 9.35 -6.80 1.51
CA LEU A 215 10.15 -6.93 2.73
C LEU A 215 9.25 -7.22 3.91
N ARG A 216 9.65 -8.18 4.73
CA ARG A 216 8.87 -8.65 5.88
C ARG A 216 9.78 -8.90 7.07
N ALA A 217 9.36 -8.39 8.21
CA ALA A 217 9.85 -8.78 9.53
C ALA A 217 8.70 -9.50 10.23
N ASP A 218 8.60 -10.82 10.08
CA ASP A 218 7.44 -11.60 10.53
C ASP A 218 7.43 -11.87 12.05
N ASP A 219 8.60 -11.77 12.69
CA ASP A 219 8.80 -11.78 14.14
C ASP A 219 10.07 -10.98 14.46
N HIS A 220 9.92 -9.79 15.06
CA HIS A 220 11.05 -8.98 15.52
C HIS A 220 10.63 -8.04 16.65
N ALA A 221 11.53 -7.78 17.61
CA ALA A 221 11.29 -6.84 18.71
C ALA A 221 11.16 -5.38 18.23
N ARG A 222 11.78 -5.07 17.08
CA ARG A 222 11.81 -3.76 16.43
C ARG A 222 11.56 -3.91 14.93
N PRO A 223 10.35 -4.32 14.51
CA PRO A 223 10.12 -4.81 13.15
C PRO A 223 10.27 -3.71 12.08
N ILE A 224 9.92 -2.46 12.40
CA ILE A 224 10.06 -1.34 11.46
C ILE A 224 11.53 -0.94 11.25
N ASP A 225 12.35 -0.95 12.30
CA ASP A 225 13.80 -0.73 12.16
C ASP A 225 14.46 -1.83 11.33
N GLU A 226 13.98 -3.08 11.47
CA GLU A 226 14.43 -4.18 10.64
C GLU A 226 14.00 -4.00 9.18
N LEU A 227 12.78 -3.53 8.91
CA LEU A 227 12.39 -3.15 7.54
C LEU A 227 13.29 -2.04 6.97
N ALA A 228 13.70 -1.06 7.77
CA ALA A 228 14.61 -0.01 7.31
C ALA A 228 15.97 -0.58 6.89
N ARG A 229 16.55 -1.45 7.73
CA ARG A 229 17.79 -2.16 7.42
C ARG A 229 17.67 -3.01 6.15
N LEU A 230 16.58 -3.75 6.02
CA LEU A 230 16.30 -4.59 4.85
C LEU A 230 16.08 -3.75 3.58
N LEU A 231 15.43 -2.59 3.69
CA LEU A 231 15.21 -1.69 2.57
C LEU A 231 16.52 -1.13 2.03
N ASP A 232 17.42 -0.67 2.92
CA ASP A 232 18.72 -0.17 2.47
C ASP A 232 19.55 -1.29 1.80
N LEU A 233 19.53 -2.52 2.34
CA LEU A 233 20.18 -3.67 1.70
C LEU A 233 19.60 -3.97 0.32
N ALA A 234 18.28 -4.02 0.19
CA ALA A 234 17.60 -4.29 -1.08
C ALA A 234 17.93 -3.21 -2.12
N LEU A 235 17.96 -1.93 -1.73
CA LEU A 235 18.31 -0.83 -2.62
C LEU A 235 19.79 -0.85 -3.03
N ASP A 236 20.69 -1.27 -2.14
CA ASP A 236 22.11 -1.46 -2.47
C ASP A 236 22.33 -2.59 -3.48
N GLU A 237 21.66 -3.72 -3.30
CA GLU A 237 21.70 -4.85 -4.24
C GLU A 237 21.19 -4.45 -5.62
N ARG A 238 20.09 -3.71 -5.70
CA ARG A 238 19.55 -3.18 -6.97
C ARG A 238 20.53 -2.25 -7.67
N ARG A 239 21.11 -1.29 -6.94
CA ARG A 239 22.15 -0.39 -7.48
C ARG A 239 23.41 -1.13 -7.94
N ALA A 240 23.73 -2.27 -7.33
CA ALA A 240 24.85 -3.09 -7.75
C ALA A 240 24.56 -3.86 -9.04
N ALA A 241 23.31 -4.28 -9.27
CA ALA A 241 22.89 -4.98 -10.48
C ALA A 241 22.83 -4.08 -11.74
N GLU A 242 22.74 -2.76 -11.57
CA GLU A 242 22.75 -1.77 -12.66
C GLU A 242 24.15 -1.39 -13.17
N ARG A 243 25.22 -1.83 -12.49
CA ARG A 243 26.62 -1.52 -12.83
C ARG A 243 27.28 -2.65 -13.61
#